data_AF-A0A1G6XM89-F1
#
_entry.id   AF-A0A1G6XM89-F1
#
_cell.length_a   1.000
_cell.length_b   1.000
_cell.length_c   1.000
_cell.angle_alpha   90.00
_cell.angle_beta   90.00
_cell.angle_gamma   90.00
#
_symmetry.space_group_name_H-M   'P 1'
#
loop_
_entity.id
_entity.type
_entity.pdbx_description
1 polymer ?
#
loop_
_entity_poly.entity_id
_entity_poly.type
_entity_poly.pdbx_seq_one_letter_code
_entity_poly.pdbx_strand_id
1 'polypeptide(L)'
;MKWARVSIYTVLAFTVLFIINSCGSGHKADPVPTQIKSSDKNITAFKLSGSGLAITGVITGTTISFTAPAGTDVTALTPAISISAKATVSPNTNVPQDFSKDVNYTVTAEDGSTQVYKVTVTIAKAVTQVIDCANVPAVLEDRGDGVDYIIKCNINISNYKVLTIKPGVTIQFDGEGAGITVVGGSIVGGGLKMVGTKDKPIILEGKTAKAGSWTGIQVNSKNISNQWEYVTVRDAGAGQYAAGVLLDNSNNSPMQVSVKNCSFINNEGYGIWDYENGYAYGISIFSEFANNTFTDNTKSALKIKIGEAGSLDAASSYKNNTQKFIEVTGRLLLNNITVQNIGIPYVIEQVTELNQKMTINSGVAFQFTKDAGFYLGYLDNGGTIIANGTAAAPIKFTGYEANIKGYWFGIELDNSDPQIEFNNCLFDGAGSIKSDTYCSGNTKAALNFGGNCGSALTGGGKVTNCTISNSGGYGINYRAGRSVTLTNNKFSGNTLADILKRN
;
A
#
# COMPACT_ATOMS: atom_id res chain seq x y z
N MET A 1 -65.57 -13.46 -29.67
CA MET A 1 -66.82 -14.20 -29.39
C MET A 1 -67.49 -13.51 -28.22
N LYS A 2 -68.75 -13.05 -28.44
CA LYS A 2 -69.81 -12.69 -27.48
C LYS A 2 -69.53 -11.56 -26.45
N TRP A 3 -69.97 -10.30 -26.71
CA TRP A 3 -71.34 -9.70 -26.59
C TRP A 3 -71.68 -9.38 -25.12
N ALA A 4 -72.36 -8.31 -24.68
CA ALA A 4 -73.03 -7.09 -25.17
C ALA A 4 -73.28 -6.22 -23.89
N ARG A 5 -73.64 -4.93 -23.88
CA ARG A 5 -74.87 -4.31 -24.39
C ARG A 5 -74.79 -2.78 -24.37
N VAL A 6 -75.48 -2.22 -25.36
CA VAL A 6 -75.81 -0.84 -25.70
C VAL A 6 -76.95 -0.32 -24.81
N SER A 7 -77.01 1.00 -24.59
CA SER A 7 -78.28 1.75 -24.60
C SER A 7 -78.07 3.24 -24.91
N ILE A 8 -78.82 3.69 -25.91
CA ILE A 8 -78.89 5.01 -26.57
C ILE A 8 -80.21 5.66 -26.17
N TYR A 9 -80.22 6.98 -25.97
CA TYR A 9 -81.37 7.90 -26.11
C TYR A 9 -80.81 9.35 -26.08
N THR A 10 -81.19 10.38 -26.83
CA THR A 10 -82.06 10.63 -28.00
C THR A 10 -81.72 12.05 -28.45
N VAL A 11 -81.67 12.33 -29.76
CA VAL A 11 -81.60 13.70 -30.31
C VAL A 11 -83.01 14.13 -30.68
N LEU A 12 -83.43 15.34 -30.29
CA LEU A 12 -84.49 16.05 -31.03
C LEU A 12 -84.24 17.56 -31.00
N ALA A 13 -84.03 18.12 -32.19
CA ALA A 13 -83.99 19.55 -32.44
C ALA A 13 -85.41 20.06 -32.70
N PHE A 14 -85.74 21.22 -32.10
CA PHE A 14 -86.88 22.04 -32.51
C PHE A 14 -86.40 23.49 -32.63
N THR A 15 -86.30 23.96 -33.87
CA THR A 15 -86.16 25.37 -34.22
C THR A 15 -87.54 26.02 -34.21
N VAL A 16 -87.69 27.09 -33.43
CA VAL A 16 -88.80 28.04 -33.56
C VAL A 16 -88.19 29.43 -33.71
N LEU A 17 -88.48 30.04 -34.86
CA LEU A 17 -88.16 31.42 -35.20
C LEU A 17 -89.33 32.30 -34.74
N PHE A 18 -89.06 33.32 -33.91
CA PHE A 18 -89.97 34.44 -33.70
C PHE A 18 -89.22 35.76 -33.86
N ILE A 19 -89.67 36.56 -34.83
CA ILE A 19 -89.30 37.95 -35.05
C ILE A 19 -90.28 38.80 -34.23
N ILE A 20 -89.77 39.70 -33.38
CA ILE A 20 -90.50 40.92 -33.00
C ILE A 20 -89.52 42.07 -32.71
N ASN A 21 -89.67 43.14 -33.49
CA ASN A 21 -89.15 44.47 -33.22
C ASN A 21 -89.92 45.10 -32.03
N SER A 22 -89.23 45.78 -31.11
CA SER A 22 -89.79 46.91 -30.37
C SER A 22 -88.69 47.76 -29.72
N CYS A 23 -88.80 49.07 -29.92
CA CYS A 23 -87.89 50.14 -29.51
C CYS A 23 -87.67 50.29 -27.99
N GLY A 24 -86.48 50.80 -27.65
CA GLY A 24 -86.37 51.96 -26.75
C GLY A 24 -85.81 51.73 -25.35
N SER A 25 -84.48 51.80 -25.20
CA SER A 25 -83.79 52.71 -24.28
C SER A 25 -82.28 52.45 -24.33
N GLY A 26 -81.48 53.52 -24.41
CA GLY A 26 -80.05 53.44 -24.65
C GLY A 26 -79.28 52.84 -23.48
N HIS A 27 -78.65 51.69 -23.73
CA HIS A 27 -77.49 51.24 -22.98
C HIS A 27 -76.35 51.02 -23.96
N LYS A 28 -75.30 51.84 -23.83
CA LYS A 28 -74.02 51.57 -24.47
C LYS A 28 -73.53 50.25 -23.87
N ALA A 29 -73.25 49.27 -24.72
CA ALA A 29 -72.56 48.06 -24.28
C ALA A 29 -71.16 48.48 -23.84
N ASP A 30 -70.87 48.31 -22.55
CA ASP A 30 -69.50 48.46 -22.06
C ASP A 30 -68.60 47.42 -22.75
N PRO A 31 -67.38 47.78 -23.18
CA PRO A 31 -66.44 46.82 -23.73
C PRO A 31 -66.09 45.80 -22.64
N VAL A 32 -66.16 44.50 -22.96
CA VAL A 32 -65.59 43.44 -22.12
C VAL A 32 -64.11 43.79 -21.88
N PRO A 33 -63.66 43.97 -20.62
CA PRO A 33 -62.28 44.33 -20.38
C PRO A 33 -61.38 43.17 -20.80
N THR A 34 -60.55 43.41 -21.81
CA THR A 34 -59.47 42.49 -22.20
C THR A 34 -58.56 42.31 -20.99
N GLN A 35 -58.58 41.13 -20.37
CA GLN A 35 -57.69 40.82 -19.26
C GLN A 35 -56.24 40.86 -19.77
N ILE A 36 -55.48 41.88 -19.38
CA ILE A 36 -54.06 41.98 -19.70
C ILE A 36 -53.33 40.86 -18.93
N LYS A 37 -52.81 39.90 -19.68
CA LYS A 37 -52.00 38.80 -19.14
C LYS A 37 -50.66 39.35 -18.65
N SER A 38 -50.17 38.84 -17.52
CA SER A 38 -48.87 39.26 -16.97
C SER A 38 -47.71 38.87 -17.91
N SER A 39 -46.77 39.79 -18.08
CA SER A 39 -45.50 39.57 -18.78
C SER A 39 -44.34 39.18 -17.86
N ASP A 40 -44.59 39.06 -16.56
CA ASP A 40 -43.58 38.76 -15.55
C ASP A 40 -43.12 37.30 -15.62
N LYS A 41 -41.80 37.10 -15.68
CA LYS A 41 -41.15 35.80 -15.92
C LYS A 41 -39.85 35.67 -15.12
N ASN A 42 -39.83 36.25 -13.92
CA ASN A 42 -38.64 36.30 -13.10
C ASN A 42 -38.53 35.06 -12.20
N ILE A 43 -37.29 34.60 -11.97
CA ILE A 43 -36.96 33.76 -10.82
C ILE A 43 -36.60 34.68 -9.65
N THR A 44 -37.33 34.58 -8.55
CA THR A 44 -37.15 35.42 -7.35
C THR A 44 -36.37 34.72 -6.24
N ALA A 45 -36.34 33.38 -6.25
CA ALA A 45 -35.46 32.60 -5.38
C ALA A 45 -35.17 31.24 -6.03
N PHE A 46 -33.96 30.74 -5.82
CA PHE A 46 -33.56 29.40 -6.24
C PHE A 46 -32.71 28.78 -5.14
N LYS A 47 -33.13 27.62 -4.62
CA LYS A 47 -32.38 26.87 -3.60
C LYS A 47 -32.10 25.45 -4.12
N LEU A 48 -30.97 24.88 -3.73
CA LEU A 48 -30.64 23.49 -3.99
C LEU A 48 -30.56 22.72 -2.67
N SER A 49 -31.15 21.54 -2.65
CA SER A 49 -31.07 20.59 -1.53
C SER A 49 -30.79 19.17 -2.01
N GLY A 50 -30.15 18.36 -1.17
CA GLY A 50 -29.72 16.99 -1.51
C GLY A 50 -28.33 16.71 -0.95
N SER A 51 -27.99 15.44 -0.72
CA SER A 51 -26.66 15.06 -0.21
C SER A 51 -26.24 15.75 1.10
N GLY A 52 -27.20 16.05 1.99
CA GLY A 52 -26.96 16.77 3.25
C GLY A 52 -26.72 18.28 3.09
N LEU A 53 -26.86 18.83 1.88
CA LEU A 53 -26.65 20.23 1.54
C LEU A 53 -27.97 21.00 1.48
N ALA A 54 -27.93 22.28 1.87
CA ALA A 54 -28.98 23.25 1.59
C ALA A 54 -28.33 24.62 1.29
N ILE A 55 -28.33 25.03 0.02
CA ILE A 55 -27.70 26.27 -0.43
C ILE A 55 -28.68 27.15 -1.20
N THR A 56 -28.54 28.47 -1.05
CA THR A 56 -29.34 29.47 -1.78
C THR A 56 -28.50 30.07 -2.90
N GLY A 57 -29.07 30.17 -4.09
CA GLY A 57 -28.40 30.67 -5.29
C GLY A 57 -28.34 32.19 -5.30
N VAL A 58 -27.24 32.73 -5.83
CA VAL A 58 -27.10 34.16 -6.09
C VAL A 58 -27.61 34.44 -7.50
N ILE A 59 -28.62 35.30 -7.60
CA ILE A 59 -29.25 35.66 -8.88
C ILE A 59 -28.66 36.98 -9.36
N THR A 60 -27.98 36.98 -10.51
CA THR A 60 -27.44 38.19 -11.17
C THR A 60 -27.93 38.23 -12.61
N GLY A 61 -28.93 39.07 -12.88
CA GLY A 61 -29.62 39.07 -14.18
C GLY A 61 -30.29 37.72 -14.45
N THR A 62 -29.89 37.06 -15.54
CA THR A 62 -30.36 35.72 -15.94
C THR A 62 -29.41 34.59 -15.53
N THR A 63 -28.42 34.86 -14.67
CA THR A 63 -27.48 33.85 -14.18
C THR A 63 -27.76 33.55 -12.71
N ILE A 64 -27.79 32.28 -12.35
CA ILE A 64 -27.98 31.79 -10.99
C ILE A 64 -26.76 30.95 -10.63
N SER A 65 -25.94 31.45 -9.71
CA SER A 65 -24.70 30.79 -9.32
C SER A 65 -24.78 30.19 -7.92
N PHE A 66 -24.20 29.00 -7.78
CA PHE A 66 -24.03 28.29 -6.51
C PHE A 66 -22.56 27.95 -6.28
N THR A 67 -22.17 27.96 -5.00
CA THR A 67 -20.90 27.39 -4.55
C THR A 67 -21.22 26.25 -3.58
N ALA A 68 -21.01 25.01 -4.00
CA ALA A 68 -21.17 23.83 -3.17
C ALA A 68 -19.85 23.52 -2.41
N PRO A 69 -19.89 22.95 -1.20
CA PRO A 69 -18.69 22.47 -0.51
C PRO A 69 -17.90 21.45 -1.36
N ALA A 70 -16.59 21.38 -1.13
CA ALA A 70 -15.72 20.36 -1.75
C ALA A 70 -16.28 18.95 -1.50
N GLY A 71 -16.20 18.06 -2.51
CA GLY A 71 -16.71 16.69 -2.42
C GLY A 71 -18.23 16.53 -2.46
N THR A 72 -19.00 17.62 -2.64
CA THR A 72 -20.46 17.52 -2.83
C THR A 72 -20.78 16.77 -4.12
N ASP A 73 -21.59 15.72 -4.04
CA ASP A 73 -22.21 15.10 -5.22
C ASP A 73 -23.29 16.01 -5.81
N VAL A 74 -23.02 16.57 -6.99
CA VAL A 74 -23.91 17.50 -7.71
C VAL A 74 -24.76 16.81 -8.78
N THR A 75 -24.71 15.49 -8.90
CA THR A 75 -25.40 14.73 -9.96
C THR A 75 -26.90 14.55 -9.71
N ALA A 76 -27.38 14.83 -8.49
CA ALA A 76 -28.77 14.64 -8.10
C ALA A 76 -29.25 15.68 -7.05
N LEU A 77 -29.11 16.98 -7.34
CA LEU A 77 -29.61 18.04 -6.45
C LEU A 77 -31.06 18.43 -6.79
N THR A 78 -31.87 18.70 -5.76
CA THR A 78 -33.28 19.07 -5.88
C THR A 78 -33.46 20.60 -5.81
N PRO A 79 -34.01 21.25 -6.85
CA PRO A 79 -34.20 22.69 -6.92
C PRO A 79 -35.55 23.15 -6.34
N ALA A 80 -35.55 24.03 -5.35
CA ALA A 80 -36.73 24.77 -4.89
C ALA A 80 -36.72 26.18 -5.50
N ILE A 81 -37.67 26.45 -6.41
CA ILE A 81 -37.68 27.63 -7.28
C ILE A 81 -38.92 28.47 -7.00
N SER A 82 -38.73 29.75 -6.69
CA SER A 82 -39.81 30.74 -6.61
C SER A 82 -39.80 31.60 -7.88
N ILE A 83 -40.96 31.71 -8.54
CA ILE A 83 -41.14 32.44 -9.80
C ILE A 83 -42.26 33.49 -9.70
N SER A 84 -42.32 34.38 -10.69
CA SER A 84 -43.41 35.35 -10.85
C SER A 84 -44.80 34.70 -10.79
N ALA A 85 -45.78 35.42 -10.24
CA ALA A 85 -47.16 34.93 -10.15
C ALA A 85 -47.70 34.56 -11.53
N LYS A 86 -48.38 33.41 -11.62
CA LYS A 86 -48.94 32.83 -12.86
C LYS A 86 -47.92 32.42 -13.93
N ALA A 87 -46.61 32.58 -13.70
CA ALA A 87 -45.59 32.02 -14.58
C ALA A 87 -45.44 30.50 -14.36
N THR A 88 -44.81 29.83 -15.32
CA THR A 88 -44.39 28.42 -15.22
C THR A 88 -42.88 28.31 -15.45
N VAL A 89 -42.23 27.28 -14.94
CA VAL A 89 -40.79 27.05 -15.10
C VAL A 89 -40.48 25.62 -15.54
N SER A 90 -39.55 25.46 -16.47
CA SER A 90 -39.05 24.16 -16.94
C SER A 90 -37.51 24.16 -17.00
N PRO A 91 -36.78 23.20 -16.39
CA PRO A 91 -37.27 22.07 -15.60
C PRO A 91 -38.14 22.46 -14.39
N ASN A 92 -39.03 21.55 -13.98
CA ASN A 92 -39.94 21.79 -12.86
C ASN A 92 -39.17 21.89 -11.53
N THR A 93 -39.67 22.72 -10.62
CA THR A 93 -39.19 22.74 -9.24
C THR A 93 -39.46 21.40 -8.53
N ASN A 94 -38.63 21.06 -7.55
CA ASN A 94 -38.67 19.84 -6.73
C ASN A 94 -38.41 18.54 -7.51
N VAL A 95 -37.80 18.63 -8.69
CA VAL A 95 -37.34 17.47 -9.48
C VAL A 95 -35.82 17.43 -9.43
N PRO A 96 -35.17 16.33 -8.96
CA PRO A 96 -33.72 16.20 -8.96
C PRO A 96 -33.13 16.44 -10.36
N GLN A 97 -32.01 17.17 -10.43
CA GLN A 97 -31.28 17.46 -11.67
C GLN A 97 -29.77 17.25 -11.45
N ASP A 98 -29.08 16.93 -12.55
CA ASP A 98 -27.62 16.86 -12.61
C ASP A 98 -27.04 18.25 -12.92
N PHE A 99 -26.27 18.79 -11.98
CA PHE A 99 -25.58 20.08 -12.10
C PHE A 99 -24.06 19.94 -12.30
N SER A 100 -23.59 18.78 -12.78
CA SER A 100 -22.21 18.60 -13.25
C SER A 100 -21.86 19.52 -14.43
N LYS A 101 -22.88 20.08 -15.10
CA LYS A 101 -22.79 21.12 -16.14
C LYS A 101 -23.86 22.18 -15.91
N ASP A 102 -23.74 23.30 -16.62
CA ASP A 102 -24.77 24.35 -16.62
C ASP A 102 -26.14 23.79 -17.02
N VAL A 103 -27.18 24.13 -16.24
CA VAL A 103 -28.57 23.74 -16.51
C VAL A 103 -29.39 25.00 -16.82
N ASN A 104 -30.10 25.01 -17.94
CA ASN A 104 -30.97 26.12 -18.32
C ASN A 104 -32.40 25.90 -17.81
N TYR A 105 -32.95 26.90 -17.13
CA TYR A 105 -34.35 26.96 -16.71
C TYR A 105 -35.08 28.02 -17.51
N THR A 106 -36.19 27.66 -18.14
CA THR A 106 -37.04 28.58 -18.91
C THR A 106 -38.28 28.93 -18.11
N VAL A 107 -38.47 30.22 -17.83
CA VAL A 107 -39.69 30.75 -17.22
C VAL A 107 -40.60 31.29 -18.33
N THR A 108 -41.86 30.83 -18.36
CA THR A 108 -42.89 31.29 -19.30
C THR A 108 -43.94 32.10 -18.55
N ALA A 109 -44.15 33.35 -18.93
CA ALA A 109 -45.15 34.26 -18.37
C ALA A 109 -46.58 33.89 -18.79
N GLU A 110 -47.59 34.51 -18.17
CA GLU A 110 -49.01 34.31 -18.51
C GLU A 110 -49.30 34.71 -19.96
N ASP A 111 -48.62 35.74 -20.48
CA ASP A 111 -48.72 36.21 -21.87
C ASP A 111 -48.03 35.31 -22.91
N GLY A 112 -47.29 34.28 -22.46
CA GLY A 112 -46.56 33.33 -23.30
C GLY A 112 -45.11 33.74 -23.63
N SER A 113 -44.66 34.92 -23.21
CA SER A 113 -43.27 35.33 -23.36
C SER A 113 -42.33 34.56 -22.41
N THR A 114 -41.09 34.32 -22.81
CA THR A 114 -40.15 33.44 -22.10
C THR A 114 -38.85 34.13 -21.69
N GLN A 115 -38.23 33.68 -20.60
CA GLN A 115 -36.89 34.07 -20.17
C GLN A 115 -36.09 32.84 -19.74
N VAL A 116 -34.86 32.74 -20.22
CA VAL A 116 -33.95 31.63 -19.88
C VAL A 116 -32.99 32.09 -18.78
N TYR A 117 -32.92 31.30 -17.72
CA TYR A 117 -31.97 31.43 -16.62
C TYR A 117 -30.94 30.31 -16.71
N LYS A 118 -29.66 30.66 -16.64
CA LYS A 118 -28.56 29.70 -16.59
C LYS A 118 -28.20 29.44 -15.14
N VAL A 119 -28.29 28.18 -14.71
CA VAL A 119 -27.89 27.73 -13.38
C VAL A 119 -26.51 27.07 -13.47
N THR A 120 -25.56 27.60 -12.72
CA THR A 120 -24.18 27.08 -12.64
C THR A 120 -23.88 26.71 -11.20
N VAL A 121 -23.44 25.48 -10.96
CA VAL A 121 -22.95 25.01 -9.66
C VAL A 121 -21.45 24.84 -9.74
N THR A 122 -20.72 25.61 -8.94
CA THR A 122 -19.27 25.45 -8.78
C THR A 122 -18.99 24.73 -7.47
N ILE A 123 -18.05 23.78 -7.49
CA ILE A 123 -17.56 23.12 -6.28
C ILE A 123 -16.43 23.98 -5.71
N ALA A 124 -16.51 24.34 -4.44
CA ALA A 124 -15.46 25.06 -3.73
C ALA A 124 -14.17 24.22 -3.74
N LYS A 125 -13.03 24.88 -3.95
CA LYS A 125 -11.74 24.21 -3.83
C LYS A 125 -11.52 23.77 -2.38
N ALA A 126 -11.12 22.51 -2.20
CA ALA A 126 -10.66 22.03 -0.90
C ALA A 126 -9.52 22.94 -0.40
N VAL A 127 -9.67 23.51 0.80
CA VAL A 127 -8.58 24.29 1.41
C VAL A 127 -7.65 23.31 2.10
N THR A 128 -6.45 23.19 1.56
CA THR A 128 -5.34 22.46 2.17
C THR A 128 -5.08 22.98 3.59
N GLN A 129 -5.11 22.08 4.55
CA GLN A 129 -4.89 22.40 5.96
C GLN A 129 -3.42 22.19 6.33
N VAL A 130 -2.78 23.19 6.89
CA VAL A 130 -1.47 23.00 7.54
C VAL A 130 -1.72 22.37 8.91
N ILE A 131 -1.10 21.22 9.19
CA ILE A 131 -1.22 20.54 10.48
C ILE A 131 -0.38 21.28 11.53
N ASP A 132 -1.02 21.64 12.65
CA ASP A 132 -0.34 22.04 13.88
C ASP A 132 0.09 20.78 14.64
N CYS A 133 1.38 20.59 14.77
CA CYS A 133 1.97 19.39 15.35
C CYS A 133 1.85 19.32 16.86
N ALA A 134 1.57 20.45 17.52
CA ALA A 134 1.20 20.46 18.92
C ALA A 134 -0.22 19.88 19.14
N ASN A 135 -1.07 19.93 18.10
CA ASN A 135 -2.49 19.60 18.18
C ASN A 135 -2.95 18.77 16.97
N VAL A 136 -2.26 17.65 16.72
CA VAL A 136 -2.62 16.74 15.61
C VAL A 136 -3.98 16.08 15.90
N PRO A 137 -4.98 16.21 15.01
CA PRO A 137 -6.24 15.49 15.13
C PRO A 137 -6.02 13.98 15.15
N ALA A 138 -6.82 13.24 15.93
CA ALA A 138 -6.73 11.78 15.96
C ALA A 138 -7.11 11.12 14.62
N VAL A 139 -7.90 11.83 13.80
CA VAL A 139 -8.36 11.38 12.49
C VAL A 139 -8.11 12.49 11.46
N LEU A 140 -7.47 12.14 10.35
CA LEU A 140 -7.34 12.98 9.16
C LEU A 140 -8.35 12.48 8.11
N GLU A 141 -9.27 13.36 7.72
CA GLU A 141 -10.37 13.08 6.81
C GLU A 141 -10.02 13.56 5.39
N ASP A 142 -10.58 12.90 4.37
CA ASP A 142 -10.53 13.35 2.97
C ASP A 142 -11.28 14.69 2.85
N ARG A 143 -10.60 15.74 2.40
CA ARG A 143 -11.13 17.12 2.29
C ARG A 143 -11.50 17.46 0.85
N GLY A 144 -11.40 16.51 -0.07
CA GLY A 144 -11.77 16.63 -1.48
C GLY A 144 -10.58 16.53 -2.44
N ASP A 145 -10.72 17.13 -3.61
CA ASP A 145 -9.74 16.94 -4.68
C ASP A 145 -8.41 17.67 -4.40
N GLY A 146 -7.31 16.91 -4.43
CA GLY A 146 -5.95 17.44 -4.37
C GLY A 146 -5.25 17.16 -3.04
N VAL A 147 -4.53 18.16 -2.52
CA VAL A 147 -3.75 18.02 -1.27
C VAL A 147 -4.62 18.45 -0.09
N ASP A 148 -4.91 17.52 0.81
CA ASP A 148 -5.70 17.77 2.01
C ASP A 148 -4.89 18.45 3.09
N TYR A 149 -3.65 17.98 3.29
CA TYR A 149 -2.81 18.39 4.41
C TYR A 149 -1.38 18.75 4.00
N ILE A 150 -0.84 19.78 4.63
CA ILE A 150 0.60 20.09 4.62
C ILE A 150 1.16 19.87 6.02
N ILE A 151 2.23 19.10 6.14
CA ILE A 151 2.96 18.85 7.39
C ILE A 151 4.37 19.43 7.27
N LYS A 152 4.77 20.27 8.23
CA LYS A 152 6.09 20.95 8.27
C LYS A 152 7.02 20.45 9.37
N CYS A 153 6.62 19.40 10.08
CA CYS A 153 7.26 18.92 11.30
C CYS A 153 7.31 17.39 11.30
N ASN A 154 7.95 16.82 12.30
CA ASN A 154 7.78 15.42 12.63
C ASN A 154 6.60 15.22 13.61
N ILE A 155 5.53 14.56 13.16
CA ILE A 155 4.41 14.16 14.01
C ILE A 155 4.82 12.98 14.88
N ASN A 156 4.76 13.17 16.20
CA ASN A 156 5.08 12.12 17.17
C ASN A 156 3.80 11.47 17.70
N ILE A 157 3.60 10.18 17.41
CA ILE A 157 2.46 9.38 17.87
C ILE A 157 2.93 8.45 18.99
N SER A 158 2.51 8.72 20.22
CA SER A 158 2.95 8.01 21.42
C SER A 158 1.78 7.73 22.38
N ASN A 159 2.06 7.13 23.54
CA ASN A 159 1.10 6.95 24.64
C ASN A 159 -0.21 6.28 24.21
N TYR A 160 -0.12 5.14 23.50
CA TYR A 160 -1.28 4.36 23.01
C TYR A 160 -2.21 5.11 22.04
N LYS A 161 -1.90 6.35 21.66
CA LYS A 161 -2.69 7.12 20.70
C LYS A 161 -2.57 6.50 19.31
N VAL A 162 -3.66 6.55 18.56
CA VAL A 162 -3.68 6.12 17.16
C VAL A 162 -4.01 7.32 16.28
N LEU A 163 -3.13 7.63 15.33
CA LEU A 163 -3.47 8.51 14.22
C LEU A 163 -4.11 7.67 13.11
N THR A 164 -5.33 8.03 12.73
CA THR A 164 -6.03 7.38 11.61
C THR A 164 -6.06 8.33 10.42
N ILE A 165 -5.57 7.87 9.27
CA ILE A 165 -5.67 8.58 7.99
C ILE A 165 -6.69 7.83 7.14
N LYS A 166 -7.72 8.54 6.68
CA LYS A 166 -8.87 7.96 5.98
C LYS A 166 -8.59 7.76 4.48
N PRO A 167 -9.32 6.85 3.79
CA PRO A 167 -9.20 6.66 2.34
C PRO A 167 -9.31 7.98 1.58
N GLY A 168 -8.48 8.17 0.56
CA GLY A 168 -8.49 9.35 -0.31
C GLY A 168 -7.58 10.49 0.14
N VAL A 169 -7.10 10.47 1.39
CA VAL A 169 -6.28 11.55 1.93
C VAL A 169 -4.93 11.66 1.23
N THR A 170 -4.59 12.87 0.80
CA THR A 170 -3.28 13.25 0.27
C THR A 170 -2.57 14.24 1.20
N ILE A 171 -1.34 13.93 1.57
CA ILE A 171 -0.52 14.71 2.50
C ILE A 171 0.81 15.07 1.83
N GLN A 172 1.14 16.37 1.88
CA GLN A 172 2.45 16.90 1.47
C GLN A 172 3.31 17.23 2.69
N PHE A 173 4.52 16.67 2.73
CA PHE A 173 5.54 16.98 3.72
C PHE A 173 6.46 18.07 3.20
N ASP A 174 6.53 19.18 3.93
CA ASP A 174 7.21 20.42 3.54
C ASP A 174 8.48 20.61 4.37
N GLY A 175 9.56 19.96 3.92
CA GLY A 175 10.91 20.09 4.47
C GLY A 175 11.49 18.75 4.93
N GLU A 176 12.83 18.67 4.92
CA GLU A 176 13.58 17.44 5.23
C GLU A 176 13.30 16.92 6.66
N GLY A 177 12.99 17.80 7.61
CA GLY A 177 12.61 17.44 8.98
C GLY A 177 11.14 17.08 9.18
N ALA A 178 10.32 17.13 8.12
CA ALA A 178 8.92 16.74 8.19
C ALA A 178 8.78 15.21 8.10
N GLY A 179 7.85 14.62 8.85
CA GLY A 179 7.64 13.17 8.86
C GLY A 179 6.66 12.70 9.92
N ILE A 180 6.62 11.39 10.14
CA ILE A 180 5.80 10.76 11.18
C ILE A 180 6.67 9.79 11.96
N THR A 181 6.71 9.91 13.29
CA THR A 181 7.37 8.97 14.18
C THR A 181 6.35 8.32 15.10
N VAL A 182 6.22 7.00 15.01
CA VAL A 182 5.36 6.16 15.86
C VAL A 182 6.20 5.55 16.99
N VAL A 183 5.97 6.00 18.23
CA VAL A 183 6.81 5.68 19.38
C VAL A 183 6.12 4.71 20.34
N GLY A 184 6.82 3.67 20.77
CA GLY A 184 6.35 2.70 21.76
C GLY A 184 7.42 2.11 22.66
N GLY A 185 8.62 1.85 22.15
CA GLY A 185 9.67 1.18 22.92
C GLY A 185 9.15 -0.04 23.67
N SER A 186 9.51 -0.20 24.95
CA SER A 186 9.19 -1.42 25.70
C SER A 186 7.70 -1.58 26.04
N ILE A 187 6.89 -0.52 25.94
CA ILE A 187 5.44 -0.57 26.15
C ILE A 187 4.70 -0.60 24.81
N VAL A 188 3.39 -0.90 24.80
CA VAL A 188 2.61 -0.70 23.56
C VAL A 188 2.53 0.81 23.31
N GLY A 189 3.07 1.22 22.17
CA GLY A 189 3.19 2.63 21.80
C GLY A 189 1.98 3.22 21.10
N GLY A 190 2.22 4.35 20.46
CA GLY A 190 1.31 4.88 19.47
C GLY A 190 1.12 3.94 18.28
N GLY A 191 0.10 4.21 17.46
CA GLY A 191 -0.20 3.48 16.24
C GLY A 191 -0.53 4.41 15.07
N LEU A 192 -0.23 3.97 13.85
CA LEU A 192 -0.56 4.70 12.62
C LEU A 192 -1.42 3.82 11.72
N LYS A 193 -2.71 4.14 11.62
CA LYS A 193 -3.67 3.39 10.81
C LYS A 193 -3.97 4.11 9.51
N MET A 194 -3.71 3.45 8.38
CA MET A 194 -3.87 4.00 7.03
C MET A 194 -4.46 2.94 6.11
N VAL A 195 -5.78 2.80 6.12
CA VAL A 195 -6.47 1.79 5.31
C VAL A 195 -7.27 2.52 4.23
N GLY A 196 -6.65 2.69 3.07
CA GLY A 196 -7.26 3.23 1.86
C GLY A 196 -7.96 2.16 1.02
N THR A 197 -8.36 2.53 -0.19
CA THR A 197 -8.89 1.59 -1.19
C THR A 197 -8.23 1.82 -2.54
N LYS A 198 -8.42 0.91 -3.50
CA LYS A 198 -7.93 1.09 -4.87
C LYS A 198 -8.42 2.39 -5.51
N ASP A 199 -9.68 2.76 -5.26
CA ASP A 199 -10.31 3.94 -5.84
C ASP A 199 -10.02 5.21 -5.03
N LYS A 200 -9.66 5.06 -3.75
CA LYS A 200 -9.31 6.15 -2.82
C LYS A 200 -8.02 5.80 -2.06
N PRO A 201 -6.87 5.77 -2.75
CA PRO A 201 -5.60 5.50 -2.10
C PRO A 201 -5.25 6.65 -1.14
N ILE A 202 -4.42 6.34 -0.14
CA ILE A 202 -3.80 7.36 0.72
C ILE A 202 -2.44 7.71 0.14
N ILE A 203 -2.15 9.00 -0.02
CA ILE A 203 -0.90 9.47 -0.62
C ILE A 203 -0.11 10.29 0.40
N LEU A 204 1.10 9.85 0.70
CA LEU A 204 2.08 10.54 1.52
C LEU A 204 3.28 10.90 0.63
N GLU A 205 3.50 12.19 0.42
CA GLU A 205 4.49 12.65 -0.56
C GLU A 205 5.29 13.87 -0.10
N GLY A 206 6.45 14.07 -0.72
CA GLY A 206 7.18 15.31 -0.63
C GLY A 206 6.40 16.46 -1.27
N LYS A 207 6.46 17.66 -0.66
CA LYS A 207 5.97 18.88 -1.33
C LYS A 207 6.76 19.18 -2.60
N THR A 208 8.03 18.77 -2.63
CA THR A 208 8.86 18.72 -3.83
C THR A 208 9.03 17.27 -4.24
N ALA A 209 8.82 16.96 -5.52
CA ALA A 209 8.99 15.62 -6.09
C ALA A 209 10.49 15.29 -6.24
N LYS A 210 11.19 15.15 -5.11
CA LYS A 210 12.62 14.86 -5.02
C LYS A 210 12.82 13.84 -3.91
N ALA A 211 13.51 12.75 -4.21
CA ALA A 211 13.95 11.78 -3.20
C ALA A 211 14.61 12.48 -2.00
N GLY A 212 14.19 12.13 -0.79
CA GLY A 212 14.68 12.73 0.45
C GLY A 212 14.16 14.13 0.72
N SER A 213 13.02 14.55 0.15
CA SER A 213 12.44 15.87 0.46
C SER A 213 11.79 15.95 1.84
N TRP A 214 11.55 14.80 2.48
CA TRP A 214 11.04 14.66 3.84
C TRP A 214 11.60 13.39 4.50
N THR A 215 11.51 13.29 5.83
CA THR A 215 12.17 12.23 6.61
C THR A 215 11.64 10.83 6.27
N GLY A 216 10.33 10.70 6.03
CA GLY A 216 9.64 9.40 5.93
C GLY A 216 8.84 9.06 7.20
N ILE A 217 8.49 7.79 7.32
CA ILE A 217 7.78 7.25 8.49
C ILE A 217 8.75 6.42 9.32
N GLN A 218 8.93 6.76 10.59
CA GLN A 218 9.66 5.95 11.55
C GLN A 218 8.67 5.20 12.45
N VAL A 219 8.84 3.88 12.57
CA VAL A 219 8.03 3.03 13.45
C VAL A 219 8.94 2.37 14.46
N ASN A 220 8.70 2.67 15.74
CA ASN A 220 9.32 2.03 16.90
C ASN A 220 8.21 1.63 17.88
N SER A 221 7.25 0.84 17.39
CA SER A 221 6.05 0.45 18.14
C SER A 221 5.50 -0.88 17.66
N LYS A 222 5.05 -1.72 18.61
CA LYS A 222 4.31 -2.98 18.39
C LYS A 222 2.79 -2.81 18.31
N ASN A 223 2.30 -1.58 18.15
CA ASN A 223 0.86 -1.34 18.13
C ASN A 223 0.23 -1.98 16.88
N ILE A 224 -0.72 -2.89 17.09
CA ILE A 224 -1.41 -3.62 16.02
C ILE A 224 -2.21 -2.73 15.07
N SER A 225 -2.41 -1.45 15.42
CA SER A 225 -3.05 -0.46 14.57
C SER A 225 -2.13 0.08 13.46
N ASN A 226 -0.85 -0.30 13.46
CA ASN A 226 0.09 -0.07 12.36
C ASN A 226 -0.32 -0.89 11.12
N GLN A 227 -1.43 -0.51 10.50
CA GLN A 227 -2.08 -1.23 9.41
C GLN A 227 -2.19 -0.32 8.20
N TRP A 228 -1.49 -0.69 7.13
CA TRP A 228 -1.36 0.10 5.92
C TRP A 228 -1.85 -0.69 4.72
N GLU A 229 -2.85 -0.14 4.04
CA GLU A 229 -3.41 -0.73 2.83
C GLU A 229 -3.75 0.35 1.79
N TYR A 230 -3.35 0.15 0.53
CA TYR A 230 -3.48 1.17 -0.54
C TYR A 230 -2.85 2.53 -0.16
N VAL A 231 -1.65 2.47 0.41
CA VAL A 231 -0.86 3.67 0.79
C VAL A 231 0.31 3.85 -0.17
N THR A 232 0.49 5.06 -0.67
CA THR A 232 1.69 5.47 -1.40
C THR A 232 2.58 6.30 -0.48
N VAL A 233 3.84 5.89 -0.34
CA VAL A 233 4.92 6.65 0.33
C VAL A 233 5.95 7.02 -0.74
N ARG A 234 6.10 8.32 -1.02
CA ARG A 234 7.04 8.78 -2.04
C ARG A 234 7.85 10.00 -1.64
N ASP A 235 9.01 10.15 -2.28
CA ASP A 235 9.93 11.28 -2.11
C ASP A 235 10.52 11.40 -0.68
N ALA A 236 10.43 10.35 0.13
CA ALA A 236 10.91 10.33 1.51
C ALA A 236 12.40 9.95 1.62
N GLY A 237 12.90 9.82 2.84
CA GLY A 237 14.24 9.31 3.16
C GLY A 237 15.27 10.39 3.44
N ALA A 238 14.88 11.58 3.91
CA ALA A 238 15.84 12.59 4.33
C ALA A 238 16.65 12.12 5.56
N GLY A 239 17.96 12.39 5.54
CA GLY A 239 18.86 12.14 6.68
C GLY A 239 19.69 10.85 6.57
N GLN A 240 20.30 10.44 7.69
CA GLN A 240 21.23 9.31 7.72
C GLN A 240 20.54 7.95 7.53
N TYR A 241 19.34 7.80 8.10
CA TYR A 241 18.53 6.58 8.01
C TYR A 241 17.57 6.63 6.83
N ALA A 242 18.11 6.89 5.64
CA ALA A 242 17.34 7.15 4.43
C ALA A 242 16.45 5.95 4.04
N ALA A 243 15.14 6.11 4.26
CA ALA A 243 14.12 5.20 3.79
C ALA A 243 12.74 5.88 3.69
N GLY A 244 11.86 5.34 2.85
CA GLY A 244 10.42 5.66 2.88
C GLY A 244 9.81 5.35 4.26
N VAL A 245 10.14 4.17 4.77
CA VAL A 245 9.77 3.70 6.11
C VAL A 245 10.98 3.11 6.81
N LEU A 246 11.23 3.58 8.03
CA LEU A 246 12.23 3.04 8.94
C LEU A 246 11.53 2.28 10.07
N LEU A 247 11.75 0.98 10.18
CA LEU A 247 11.39 0.23 11.39
C LEU A 247 12.61 0.30 12.32
N ASP A 248 12.54 1.13 13.35
CA ASP A 248 13.65 1.44 14.25
C ASP A 248 13.62 0.61 15.53
N ASN A 249 14.43 -0.45 15.57
CA ASN A 249 14.58 -1.32 16.73
C ASN A 249 15.74 -0.93 17.67
N SER A 250 16.11 0.35 17.72
CA SER A 250 17.28 0.81 18.51
C SER A 250 17.21 0.52 20.01
N ASN A 251 16.02 0.24 20.55
CA ASN A 251 15.76 -0.06 21.96
C ASN A 251 15.41 -1.54 22.23
N ASN A 252 15.71 -2.45 21.29
CA ASN A 252 15.43 -3.89 21.37
C ASN A 252 13.96 -4.24 21.64
N SER A 253 13.02 -3.35 21.28
CA SER A 253 11.59 -3.58 21.45
C SER A 253 10.97 -4.10 20.16
N PRO A 254 10.02 -5.05 20.23
CA PRO A 254 9.42 -5.57 19.02
C PRO A 254 8.65 -4.46 18.31
N MET A 255 8.63 -4.53 16.98
CA MET A 255 7.88 -3.62 16.12
C MET A 255 6.94 -4.40 15.25
N GLN A 256 5.83 -3.80 14.86
CA GLN A 256 4.88 -4.45 13.98
C GLN A 256 4.32 -3.48 12.96
N VAL A 257 4.22 -3.95 11.72
CA VAL A 257 3.49 -3.30 10.62
C VAL A 257 2.76 -4.35 9.77
N SER A 258 1.58 -3.99 9.26
CA SER A 258 0.86 -4.69 8.20
C SER A 258 0.91 -3.83 6.95
N VAL A 259 1.39 -4.37 5.82
CA VAL A 259 1.65 -3.60 4.60
C VAL A 259 1.09 -4.35 3.38
N LYS A 260 0.00 -3.84 2.80
CA LYS A 260 -0.66 -4.48 1.65
C LYS A 260 -1.04 -3.50 0.56
N ASN A 261 -0.88 -3.89 -0.71
CA ASN A 261 -1.23 -3.02 -1.83
C ASN A 261 -0.59 -1.63 -1.74
N CYS A 262 0.56 -1.50 -1.06
CA CYS A 262 1.25 -0.25 -0.82
C CYS A 262 2.30 0.00 -1.91
N SER A 263 2.64 1.27 -2.12
CA SER A 263 3.67 1.70 -3.07
C SER A 263 4.75 2.54 -2.39
N PHE A 264 6.01 2.19 -2.59
CA PHE A 264 7.20 2.89 -2.07
C PHE A 264 8.04 3.37 -3.25
N ILE A 265 7.94 4.66 -3.55
CA ILE A 265 8.36 5.23 -4.84
C ILE A 265 9.35 6.37 -4.64
N ASN A 266 10.45 6.40 -5.40
CA ASN A 266 11.36 7.55 -5.44
C ASN A 266 11.86 8.00 -4.05
N ASN A 267 12.09 7.06 -3.13
CA ASN A 267 12.64 7.41 -1.82
C ASN A 267 14.16 7.41 -1.88
N GLU A 268 14.77 8.34 -1.15
CA GLU A 268 16.19 8.28 -0.86
C GLU A 268 16.44 7.09 0.06
N GLY A 269 17.44 6.27 -0.28
CA GLY A 269 17.72 5.00 0.36
C GLY A 269 16.73 3.91 -0.01
N TYR A 270 16.13 3.27 1.00
CA TYR A 270 15.28 2.08 0.82
C TYR A 270 13.79 2.42 0.78
N GLY A 271 12.96 1.53 0.22
CA GLY A 271 11.51 1.64 0.40
C GLY A 271 11.11 1.40 1.85
N ILE A 272 11.52 0.25 2.40
CA ILE A 272 11.45 -0.04 3.85
C ILE A 272 12.83 -0.49 4.33
N TRP A 273 13.28 0.07 5.44
CA TRP A 273 14.46 -0.35 6.16
C TRP A 273 14.08 -0.81 7.57
N ASP A 274 14.24 -2.10 7.86
CA ASP A 274 14.23 -2.64 9.21
C ASP A 274 15.63 -2.52 9.82
N TYR A 275 15.78 -1.51 10.66
CA TYR A 275 17.06 -1.15 11.27
C TYR A 275 17.36 -2.00 12.50
N GLU A 276 18.62 -2.42 12.60
CA GLU A 276 19.19 -3.15 13.73
C GLU A 276 20.36 -2.35 14.32
N ASN A 277 20.32 -2.07 15.63
CA ASN A 277 21.36 -1.32 16.34
C ASN A 277 22.51 -2.23 16.83
N GLY A 278 22.85 -3.27 16.06
CA GLY A 278 23.91 -4.24 16.40
C GLY A 278 23.59 -5.21 17.56
N TYR A 279 22.44 -5.06 18.23
CA TYR A 279 21.95 -6.00 19.23
C TYR A 279 20.91 -6.94 18.60
N ALA A 280 21.23 -8.24 18.58
CA ALA A 280 20.55 -9.26 17.78
C ALA A 280 19.16 -9.72 18.29
N TYR A 281 18.48 -8.91 19.12
CA TYR A 281 17.28 -9.36 19.85
C TYR A 281 15.98 -8.65 19.46
N GLY A 282 16.07 -7.55 18.72
CA GLY A 282 14.89 -6.81 18.28
C GLY A 282 14.14 -7.52 17.16
N ILE A 283 12.94 -8.03 17.43
CA ILE A 283 12.07 -8.70 16.44
C ILE A 283 11.25 -7.67 15.66
N SER A 284 11.26 -7.72 14.33
CA SER A 284 10.35 -6.96 13.49
C SER A 284 9.27 -7.90 12.94
N ILE A 285 8.02 -7.44 12.98
CA ILE A 285 6.87 -8.27 12.63
C ILE A 285 6.16 -7.63 11.44
N PHE A 286 6.41 -8.17 10.25
CA PHE A 286 5.50 -7.97 9.12
C PHE A 286 4.29 -8.89 9.31
N SER A 287 3.27 -8.41 10.03
CA SER A 287 2.10 -9.24 10.35
C SER A 287 1.29 -9.58 9.11
N GLU A 288 1.34 -8.72 8.09
CA GLU A 288 0.93 -9.02 6.72
C GLU A 288 1.86 -8.29 5.76
N PHE A 289 2.19 -8.92 4.63
CA PHE A 289 2.93 -8.32 3.53
C PHE A 289 2.39 -8.89 2.22
N ALA A 290 1.68 -8.09 1.42
CA ALA A 290 1.02 -8.59 0.21
C ALA A 290 0.94 -7.55 -0.91
N ASN A 291 1.33 -7.94 -2.13
CA ASN A 291 1.05 -7.19 -3.37
C ASN A 291 1.54 -5.73 -3.32
N ASN A 292 2.74 -5.52 -2.80
CA ASN A 292 3.35 -4.21 -2.66
C ASN A 292 4.22 -3.86 -3.87
N THR A 293 4.41 -2.57 -4.13
CA THR A 293 5.27 -2.06 -5.21
C THR A 293 6.41 -1.22 -4.66
N PHE A 294 7.64 -1.56 -5.04
CA PHE A 294 8.86 -0.82 -4.72
C PHE A 294 9.53 -0.43 -6.03
N THR A 295 9.62 0.87 -6.31
CA THR A 295 10.22 1.35 -7.57
C THR A 295 10.98 2.65 -7.40
N ASP A 296 12.07 2.78 -8.16
CA ASP A 296 12.86 4.01 -8.28
C ASP A 296 13.45 4.53 -6.96
N ASN A 297 13.61 3.66 -5.94
CA ASN A 297 14.33 4.02 -4.72
C ASN A 297 15.84 4.04 -4.97
N THR A 298 16.58 4.92 -4.30
CA THR A 298 18.02 5.15 -4.61
C THR A 298 18.94 4.03 -4.15
N LYS A 299 18.48 3.10 -3.30
CA LYS A 299 19.15 1.83 -2.94
C LYS A 299 18.30 0.61 -3.36
N SER A 300 18.16 -0.40 -2.50
CA SER A 300 17.28 -1.55 -2.69
C SER A 300 15.84 -1.21 -2.32
N ALA A 301 14.89 -2.00 -2.81
CA ALA A 301 13.52 -1.98 -2.33
C ALA A 301 13.42 -2.13 -0.80
N LEU A 302 14.21 -3.05 -0.23
CA LEU A 302 14.14 -3.41 1.18
C LEU A 302 15.54 -3.67 1.74
N LYS A 303 15.77 -3.20 2.97
CA LYS A 303 16.82 -3.72 3.86
C LYS A 303 16.14 -4.32 5.08
N ILE A 304 16.21 -5.64 5.25
CA ILE A 304 15.45 -6.37 6.28
C ILE A 304 16.30 -7.38 7.04
N LYS A 305 15.86 -7.78 8.23
CA LYS A 305 16.44 -8.93 8.92
C LYS A 305 16.01 -10.25 8.26
N ILE A 306 16.76 -11.31 8.55
CA ILE A 306 16.54 -12.64 7.96
C ILE A 306 15.16 -13.24 8.29
N GLY A 307 14.59 -12.95 9.47
CA GLY A 307 13.29 -13.49 9.89
C GLY A 307 12.13 -13.00 9.00
N GLU A 308 12.31 -11.83 8.44
CA GLU A 308 11.35 -11.04 7.71
C GLU A 308 11.37 -11.39 6.22
N ALA A 309 12.46 -12.00 5.74
CA ALA A 309 12.53 -12.60 4.41
C ALA A 309 11.44 -13.67 4.21
N GLY A 310 11.00 -14.32 5.29
CA GLY A 310 9.88 -15.27 5.28
C GLY A 310 8.49 -14.65 5.16
N SER A 311 8.37 -13.34 5.39
CA SER A 311 7.10 -12.62 5.25
C SER A 311 6.83 -12.13 3.84
N LEU A 312 7.86 -12.04 2.99
CA LEU A 312 7.71 -11.50 1.64
C LEU A 312 6.91 -12.43 0.72
N ASP A 313 6.11 -11.82 -0.14
CA ASP A 313 5.25 -12.53 -1.10
C ASP A 313 5.75 -12.39 -2.54
N ALA A 314 5.34 -13.32 -3.42
CA ALA A 314 5.72 -13.32 -4.83
C ALA A 314 4.87 -12.42 -5.74
N ALA A 315 3.76 -11.86 -5.24
CA ALA A 315 2.92 -10.90 -5.97
C ALA A 315 3.46 -9.46 -5.90
N SER A 316 4.28 -9.15 -4.89
CA SER A 316 4.99 -7.89 -4.76
C SER A 316 6.01 -7.66 -5.89
N SER A 317 6.23 -6.40 -6.26
CA SER A 317 7.11 -5.97 -7.37
C SER A 317 8.26 -5.10 -6.85
N TYR A 318 9.49 -5.39 -7.29
CA TYR A 318 10.73 -4.78 -6.80
C TYR A 318 11.57 -4.12 -7.91
N LYS A 319 10.92 -3.52 -8.91
CA LYS A 319 11.54 -3.08 -10.18
C LYS A 319 12.21 -1.70 -10.05
N ASN A 320 13.15 -1.40 -10.93
CA ASN A 320 13.79 -0.07 -11.11
C ASN A 320 14.48 0.57 -9.90
N ASN A 321 14.55 -0.10 -8.75
CA ASN A 321 15.43 0.31 -7.66
C ASN A 321 16.89 0.21 -8.11
N THR A 322 17.78 1.06 -7.60
CA THR A 322 19.21 1.05 -7.95
C THR A 322 19.83 -0.33 -7.74
N GLN A 323 19.52 -0.96 -6.60
CA GLN A 323 19.91 -2.34 -6.30
C GLN A 323 18.76 -3.31 -6.62
N LYS A 324 19.07 -4.37 -7.37
CA LYS A 324 18.08 -5.34 -7.90
C LYS A 324 17.99 -6.63 -7.06
N PHE A 325 18.14 -6.49 -5.75
CA PHE A 325 18.11 -7.56 -4.76
C PHE A 325 17.54 -7.02 -3.45
N ILE A 326 17.12 -7.89 -2.54
CA ILE A 326 16.76 -7.53 -1.16
C ILE A 326 18.02 -7.59 -0.29
N GLU A 327 18.32 -6.53 0.46
CA GLU A 327 19.45 -6.52 1.40
C GLU A 327 19.00 -7.17 2.72
N VAL A 328 19.74 -8.18 3.18
CA VAL A 328 19.38 -9.00 4.33
C VAL A 328 20.47 -8.97 5.40
N THR A 329 20.08 -8.52 6.59
CA THR A 329 20.91 -8.45 7.80
C THR A 329 20.33 -9.34 8.91
N GLY A 330 20.72 -9.11 10.16
CA GLY A 330 20.29 -9.93 11.30
C GLY A 330 21.33 -10.99 11.63
N ARG A 331 21.82 -10.96 12.87
CA ARG A 331 22.77 -11.97 13.35
C ARG A 331 22.09 -13.29 13.67
N LEU A 332 20.83 -13.24 14.11
CA LEU A 332 20.07 -14.40 14.57
C LEU A 332 18.77 -14.54 13.78
N LEU A 333 18.43 -15.78 13.38
CA LEU A 333 17.07 -16.14 13.00
C LEU A 333 16.30 -16.54 14.27
N LEU A 334 15.29 -15.75 14.64
CA LEU A 334 14.56 -15.90 15.91
C LEU A 334 13.18 -16.57 15.77
N ASN A 335 12.71 -16.77 14.55
CA ASN A 335 11.46 -17.48 14.27
C ASN A 335 11.63 -18.45 13.09
N ASN A 336 10.78 -19.47 13.04
CA ASN A 336 10.69 -20.32 11.85
C ASN A 336 10.21 -19.50 10.66
N ILE A 337 10.81 -19.71 9.48
CA ILE A 337 10.46 -19.00 8.25
C ILE A 337 10.38 -19.94 7.05
N THR A 338 9.61 -19.50 6.04
CA THR A 338 9.64 -20.06 4.69
C THR A 338 9.97 -18.96 3.69
N VAL A 339 11.15 -19.02 3.09
CA VAL A 339 11.63 -18.02 2.12
C VAL A 339 11.04 -18.33 0.75
N GLN A 340 10.37 -17.33 0.16
CA GLN A 340 9.69 -17.43 -1.12
C GLN A 340 10.59 -17.00 -2.28
N ASN A 341 10.36 -17.54 -3.47
CA ASN A 341 10.96 -16.99 -4.67
C ASN A 341 10.19 -15.72 -5.09
N ILE A 342 10.76 -14.56 -4.77
CA ILE A 342 10.20 -13.24 -5.08
C ILE A 342 10.68 -12.67 -6.44
N GLY A 343 11.39 -13.48 -7.24
CA GLY A 343 11.87 -13.09 -8.57
C GLY A 343 13.17 -12.27 -8.58
N ILE A 344 13.71 -11.88 -7.42
CA ILE A 344 15.02 -11.25 -7.25
C ILE A 344 15.82 -11.90 -6.10
N PRO A 345 17.16 -11.75 -6.06
CA PRO A 345 17.97 -12.37 -5.01
C PRO A 345 17.81 -11.72 -3.63
N TYR A 346 18.12 -12.50 -2.59
CA TYR A 346 18.38 -12.02 -1.23
C TYR A 346 19.90 -11.93 -1.03
N VAL A 347 20.43 -10.75 -0.71
CA VAL A 347 21.86 -10.54 -0.42
C VAL A 347 22.09 -10.54 1.08
N ILE A 348 22.80 -11.56 1.56
CA ILE A 348 23.18 -11.70 2.97
C ILE A 348 24.50 -10.95 3.21
N GLU A 349 24.51 -10.03 4.17
CA GLU A 349 25.65 -9.14 4.40
C GLU A 349 26.67 -9.63 5.44
N GLN A 350 26.32 -10.64 6.22
CA GLN A 350 27.12 -11.14 7.35
C GLN A 350 26.88 -12.63 7.59
N VAL A 351 27.58 -13.22 8.57
CA VAL A 351 27.23 -14.56 9.05
C VAL A 351 25.96 -14.48 9.90
N THR A 352 24.92 -15.19 9.47
CA THR A 352 23.66 -15.30 10.20
C THR A 352 23.56 -16.67 10.84
N GLU A 353 23.33 -16.67 12.15
CA GLU A 353 23.10 -17.86 12.95
C GLU A 353 21.62 -18.26 12.89
N LEU A 354 21.37 -19.47 12.43
CA LEU A 354 20.04 -20.01 12.22
C LEU A 354 19.60 -20.78 13.47
N ASN A 355 19.08 -20.08 14.47
CA ASN A 355 18.59 -20.70 15.72
C ASN A 355 17.17 -21.27 15.62
N GLN A 356 16.57 -21.22 14.43
CA GLN A 356 15.23 -21.70 14.11
C GLN A 356 15.22 -22.36 12.72
N LYS A 357 14.09 -22.93 12.33
CA LYS A 357 13.92 -23.57 11.03
C LYS A 357 13.77 -22.55 9.90
N MET A 358 14.67 -22.62 8.92
CA MET A 358 14.52 -21.95 7.62
C MET A 358 14.15 -22.99 6.56
N THR A 359 12.96 -22.85 5.97
CA THR A 359 12.56 -23.58 4.75
C THR A 359 12.74 -22.65 3.54
N ILE A 360 13.31 -23.15 2.46
CA ILE A 360 13.60 -22.36 1.26
C ILE A 360 12.89 -23.00 0.06
N ASN A 361 12.00 -22.24 -0.57
CA ASN A 361 11.24 -22.72 -1.72
C ASN A 361 12.11 -22.74 -2.99
N SER A 362 11.70 -23.57 -3.96
CA SER A 362 12.42 -23.75 -5.21
C SER A 362 12.63 -22.44 -5.98
N GLY A 363 13.80 -22.27 -6.59
CA GLY A 363 14.15 -21.10 -7.40
C GLY A 363 14.60 -19.87 -6.61
N VAL A 364 14.58 -19.91 -5.27
CA VAL A 364 15.17 -18.86 -4.43
C VAL A 364 16.66 -18.71 -4.72
N ALA A 365 17.13 -17.47 -4.78
CA ALA A 365 18.54 -17.14 -4.93
C ALA A 365 19.03 -16.33 -3.73
N PHE A 366 20.02 -16.87 -3.03
CA PHE A 366 20.83 -16.17 -2.05
C PHE A 366 22.17 -15.77 -2.67
N GLN A 367 22.56 -14.53 -2.42
CA GLN A 367 23.87 -13.99 -2.69
C GLN A 367 24.53 -13.60 -1.37
N PHE A 368 25.83 -13.83 -1.22
CA PHE A 368 26.54 -13.55 0.03
C PHE A 368 27.64 -12.54 -0.25
N THR A 369 27.71 -11.47 0.55
CA THR A 369 28.88 -10.59 0.54
C THR A 369 30.12 -11.36 1.01
N LYS A 370 31.29 -10.73 0.88
CA LYS A 370 32.55 -11.33 1.31
C LYS A 370 32.45 -11.80 2.76
N ASP A 371 32.84 -13.05 3.00
CA ASP A 371 32.84 -13.70 4.32
C ASP A 371 31.46 -13.83 5.01
N ALA A 372 30.35 -13.50 4.34
CA ALA A 372 29.00 -13.76 4.82
C ALA A 372 28.58 -15.22 4.61
N GLY A 373 27.60 -15.72 5.36
CA GLY A 373 27.15 -17.10 5.26
C GLY A 373 26.12 -17.48 6.32
N PHE A 374 25.90 -18.79 6.48
CA PHE A 374 24.98 -19.31 7.50
C PHE A 374 25.70 -20.22 8.49
N TYR A 375 25.26 -20.16 9.74
CA TYR A 375 25.82 -20.94 10.83
C TYR A 375 24.70 -21.58 11.66
N LEU A 376 24.81 -22.87 11.96
CA LEU A 376 23.90 -23.60 12.84
C LEU A 376 24.73 -24.17 14.00
N GLY A 377 24.65 -23.55 15.18
CA GLY A 377 25.53 -23.87 16.30
C GLY A 377 25.24 -25.19 17.01
N TYR A 378 26.29 -25.83 17.54
CA TYR A 378 26.21 -27.13 18.24
C TYR A 378 25.40 -27.08 19.55
N LEU A 379 25.53 -26.00 20.32
CA LEU A 379 24.90 -25.89 21.65
C LEU A 379 23.42 -25.52 21.57
N ASP A 380 23.04 -24.83 20.49
CA ASP A 380 21.69 -24.35 20.24
C ASP A 380 21.02 -25.29 19.22
N ASN A 381 20.58 -26.47 19.71
CA ASN A 381 19.91 -27.52 18.93
C ASN A 381 18.55 -27.11 18.31
N GLY A 382 18.26 -25.82 18.12
CA GLY A 382 17.03 -25.30 17.54
C GLY A 382 17.07 -24.99 16.03
N GLY A 383 18.25 -25.01 15.41
CA GLY A 383 18.46 -24.61 14.01
C GLY A 383 18.23 -25.71 12.97
N THR A 384 17.51 -25.40 11.89
CA THR A 384 17.31 -26.32 10.76
C THR A 384 17.32 -25.55 9.45
N ILE A 385 17.92 -26.11 8.39
CA ILE A 385 17.80 -25.58 7.03
C ILE A 385 17.27 -26.66 6.08
N ILE A 386 16.18 -26.35 5.39
CA ILE A 386 15.53 -27.23 4.41
C ILE A 386 15.47 -26.49 3.08
N ALA A 387 16.35 -26.83 2.15
CA ALA A 387 16.44 -26.25 0.82
C ALA A 387 16.08 -27.29 -0.24
N ASN A 388 14.80 -27.33 -0.63
CA ASN A 388 14.27 -28.30 -1.59
C ASN A 388 13.95 -27.62 -2.93
N GLY A 389 15.00 -27.46 -3.75
CA GLY A 389 14.88 -27.00 -5.13
C GLY A 389 14.37 -28.09 -6.06
N THR A 390 14.18 -27.71 -7.33
CA THR A 390 13.90 -28.66 -8.41
C THR A 390 14.94 -28.52 -9.52
N ALA A 391 15.05 -29.50 -10.42
CA ALA A 391 15.96 -29.40 -11.56
C ALA A 391 15.65 -28.18 -12.47
N ALA A 392 14.36 -27.82 -12.59
CA ALA A 392 13.92 -26.66 -13.37
C ALA A 392 14.12 -25.32 -12.62
N ALA A 393 14.06 -25.34 -11.29
CA ALA A 393 14.21 -24.17 -10.43
C ALA A 393 15.11 -24.52 -9.23
N PRO A 394 16.43 -24.63 -9.45
CA PRO A 394 17.36 -24.91 -8.37
C PRO A 394 17.44 -23.73 -7.40
N ILE A 395 17.68 -24.02 -6.12
CA ILE A 395 18.00 -22.99 -5.13
C ILE A 395 19.47 -22.62 -5.28
N LYS A 396 19.80 -21.33 -5.31
CA LYS A 396 21.16 -20.84 -5.54
C LYS A 396 21.73 -20.20 -4.29
N PHE A 397 22.96 -20.55 -3.96
CA PHE A 397 23.80 -19.95 -2.91
C PHE A 397 25.13 -19.54 -3.55
N THR A 398 25.32 -18.25 -3.82
CA THR A 398 26.48 -17.76 -4.58
C THR A 398 27.12 -16.55 -3.93
N GLY A 399 28.37 -16.25 -4.28
CA GLY A 399 28.94 -14.93 -3.98
C GLY A 399 28.13 -13.79 -4.60
N TYR A 400 28.08 -12.65 -3.93
CA TYR A 400 27.53 -11.40 -4.47
C TYR A 400 28.35 -10.95 -5.69
N GLU A 401 29.67 -11.04 -5.60
CA GLU A 401 30.56 -10.97 -6.75
C GLU A 401 30.69 -12.36 -7.38
N ALA A 402 30.21 -12.47 -8.62
CA ALA A 402 30.19 -13.73 -9.33
C ALA A 402 31.59 -14.26 -9.68
N ASN A 403 31.73 -15.58 -9.73
CA ASN A 403 32.93 -16.29 -10.18
C ASN A 403 34.19 -16.06 -9.33
N ILE A 404 34.06 -15.59 -8.09
CA ILE A 404 35.19 -15.51 -7.16
C ILE A 404 35.23 -16.78 -6.31
N LYS A 405 36.32 -17.54 -6.44
CA LYS A 405 36.58 -18.75 -5.65
C LYS A 405 36.77 -18.39 -4.17
N GLY A 406 36.02 -19.04 -3.28
CA GLY A 406 36.12 -18.77 -1.84
C GLY A 406 35.84 -17.31 -1.48
N TYR A 407 34.81 -16.73 -2.06
CA TYR A 407 34.35 -15.37 -1.79
C TYR A 407 33.58 -15.24 -0.46
N TRP A 408 32.66 -16.18 -0.22
CA TRP A 408 31.77 -16.15 0.95
C TRP A 408 32.04 -17.32 1.89
N PHE A 409 31.57 -17.22 3.14
CA PHE A 409 31.94 -18.13 4.22
C PHE A 409 31.55 -19.59 3.93
N GLY A 410 30.34 -19.81 3.42
CA GLY A 410 29.73 -21.14 3.29
C GLY A 410 28.58 -21.33 4.27
N ILE A 411 28.13 -22.58 4.41
CA ILE A 411 27.13 -22.97 5.40
C ILE A 411 27.79 -23.93 6.39
N GLU A 412 27.88 -23.47 7.64
CA GLU A 412 28.42 -24.24 8.76
C GLU A 412 27.26 -24.86 9.56
N LEU A 413 27.31 -26.18 9.73
CA LEU A 413 26.25 -27.04 10.24
C LEU A 413 26.81 -27.84 11.43
N ASP A 414 27.05 -27.15 12.54
CA ASP A 414 27.67 -27.72 13.74
C ASP A 414 26.68 -28.59 14.55
N ASN A 415 25.38 -28.31 14.47
CA ASN A 415 24.34 -29.12 15.10
C ASN A 415 24.09 -30.45 14.37
N SER A 416 23.16 -31.28 14.87
CA SER A 416 22.86 -32.62 14.35
C SER A 416 21.43 -32.87 13.91
N ASP A 417 20.72 -31.84 13.45
CA ASP A 417 19.34 -32.04 13.01
C ASP A 417 19.27 -32.91 11.74
N PRO A 418 18.62 -34.10 11.78
CA PRO A 418 18.47 -34.96 10.62
C PRO A 418 17.56 -34.40 9.53
N GLN A 419 16.82 -33.32 9.81
CA GLN A 419 15.98 -32.63 8.84
C GLN A 419 16.77 -31.70 7.91
N ILE A 420 18.06 -31.46 8.18
CA ILE A 420 18.91 -30.65 7.31
C ILE A 420 18.95 -31.27 5.91
N GLU A 421 18.51 -30.51 4.92
CA GLU A 421 18.36 -31.01 3.56
C GLU A 421 18.73 -29.94 2.53
N PHE A 422 19.53 -30.36 1.56
CA PHE A 422 19.84 -29.62 0.35
C PHE A 422 19.56 -30.54 -0.83
N ASN A 423 18.56 -30.21 -1.63
CA ASN A 423 18.18 -30.95 -2.82
C ASN A 423 18.06 -30.00 -4.02
N ASN A 424 18.70 -30.33 -5.14
CA ASN A 424 18.77 -29.47 -6.34
C ASN A 424 19.23 -28.04 -5.99
N CYS A 425 20.33 -27.93 -5.25
CA CYS A 425 20.94 -26.64 -4.93
C CYS A 425 22.20 -26.41 -5.76
N LEU A 426 22.53 -25.14 -5.98
CA LEU A 426 23.80 -24.70 -6.55
C LEU A 426 24.56 -23.88 -5.51
N PHE A 427 25.77 -24.31 -5.19
CA PHE A 427 26.71 -23.61 -4.33
C PHE A 427 27.91 -23.17 -5.18
N ASP A 428 28.19 -21.88 -5.24
CA ASP A 428 29.34 -21.37 -5.98
C ASP A 428 30.13 -20.32 -5.18
N GLY A 429 31.45 -20.47 -5.15
CA GLY A 429 32.34 -19.48 -4.55
C GLY A 429 32.40 -19.48 -3.01
N ALA A 430 31.96 -20.55 -2.35
CA ALA A 430 31.90 -20.64 -0.88
C ALA A 430 33.24 -21.00 -0.22
N GLY A 431 33.34 -21.01 1.11
CA GLY A 431 34.54 -21.42 1.84
C GLY A 431 35.66 -20.39 1.81
N SER A 432 35.37 -19.11 2.08
CA SER A 432 36.36 -18.03 2.10
C SER A 432 37.33 -18.10 3.27
N ILE A 433 36.80 -18.39 4.45
CA ILE A 433 37.51 -18.46 5.72
C ILE A 433 37.17 -19.75 6.46
N LYS A 434 37.94 -20.02 7.50
CA LYS A 434 37.68 -21.14 8.40
C LYS A 434 36.77 -20.63 9.51
N SER A 435 35.80 -21.43 9.92
CA SER A 435 35.05 -21.14 11.12
C SER A 435 35.98 -21.21 12.35
N ASP A 436 35.77 -20.30 13.30
CA ASP A 436 36.49 -20.22 14.57
C ASP A 436 35.94 -21.22 15.61
N THR A 437 34.86 -21.94 15.29
CA THR A 437 34.29 -22.92 16.20
C THR A 437 35.18 -24.15 16.33
N TYR A 438 35.23 -24.72 17.54
CA TYR A 438 35.85 -26.02 17.79
C TYR A 438 35.32 -27.09 16.82
N CYS A 439 34.02 -27.01 16.54
CA CYS A 439 33.25 -27.96 15.76
C CYS A 439 33.52 -27.95 14.25
N SER A 440 33.91 -26.81 13.68
CA SER A 440 34.25 -26.71 12.27
C SER A 440 35.43 -27.60 11.86
N GLY A 441 36.28 -27.95 12.83
CA GLY A 441 37.64 -28.45 12.68
C GLY A 441 38.49 -27.78 11.62
N ASN A 442 38.40 -26.44 11.62
CA ASN A 442 39.45 -25.57 11.09
C ASN A 442 39.69 -25.78 9.59
N THR A 443 38.61 -26.02 8.85
CA THR A 443 38.59 -26.21 7.40
C THR A 443 37.76 -25.14 6.72
N LYS A 444 38.16 -24.77 5.51
CA LYS A 444 37.30 -24.01 4.59
C LYS A 444 36.45 -25.01 3.81
N ALA A 445 35.14 -24.81 3.73
CA ALA A 445 34.27 -25.65 2.91
C ALA A 445 33.03 -24.89 2.41
N ALA A 446 32.38 -25.36 1.35
CA ALA A 446 31.07 -24.82 0.97
C ALA A 446 29.97 -25.24 1.94
N LEU A 447 29.95 -26.52 2.30
CA LEU A 447 29.09 -27.09 3.34
C LEU A 447 29.96 -27.80 4.37
N ASN A 448 29.86 -27.42 5.65
CA ASN A 448 30.61 -28.05 6.73
C ASN A 448 29.67 -28.64 7.78
N PHE A 449 29.57 -29.96 7.84
CA PHE A 449 28.76 -30.68 8.83
C PHE A 449 29.59 -30.97 10.09
N GLY A 450 29.85 -29.91 10.88
CA GLY A 450 30.33 -29.94 12.27
C GLY A 450 31.33 -31.04 12.57
N GLY A 451 32.46 -31.05 11.86
CA GLY A 451 33.27 -32.26 11.81
C GLY A 451 34.26 -32.48 12.96
N ASN A 452 34.24 -31.67 14.03
CA ASN A 452 34.98 -31.91 15.28
C ASN A 452 34.08 -32.06 16.51
N CYS A 453 32.77 -31.77 16.43
CA CYS A 453 31.89 -32.01 17.57
C CYS A 453 31.80 -33.52 17.89
N GLY A 454 31.59 -33.87 19.17
CA GLY A 454 31.78 -35.20 19.76
C GLY A 454 31.00 -36.36 19.11
N SER A 455 31.43 -37.60 19.42
CA SER A 455 30.92 -38.86 18.84
C SER A 455 29.47 -39.22 19.19
N ALA A 456 28.79 -38.42 20.02
CA ALA A 456 27.40 -38.64 20.43
C ALA A 456 26.36 -38.09 19.42
N LEU A 457 26.80 -37.36 18.38
CA LEU A 457 25.90 -36.81 17.37
C LEU A 457 25.51 -37.89 16.35
N THR A 458 24.29 -38.41 16.45
CA THR A 458 23.75 -39.44 15.53
C THR A 458 23.06 -38.86 14.29
N GLY A 459 22.81 -37.54 14.26
CA GLY A 459 22.16 -36.87 13.13
C GLY A 459 23.13 -36.20 12.14
N GLY A 460 22.67 -36.09 10.90
CA GLY A 460 23.39 -35.51 9.77
C GLY A 460 22.39 -35.10 8.68
N GLY A 461 22.84 -34.34 7.68
CA GLY A 461 21.95 -33.86 6.63
C GLY A 461 22.03 -34.65 5.33
N LYS A 462 21.17 -34.27 4.39
CA LYS A 462 21.16 -34.79 3.02
C LYS A 462 21.64 -33.71 2.06
N VAL A 463 22.56 -34.06 1.17
CA VAL A 463 22.95 -33.22 0.03
C VAL A 463 22.76 -34.05 -1.23
N THR A 464 21.76 -33.69 -2.02
CA THR A 464 21.31 -34.49 -3.16
C THR A 464 21.10 -33.66 -4.41
N ASN A 465 21.55 -34.16 -5.57
CA ASN A 465 21.40 -33.46 -6.86
C ASN A 465 21.97 -32.03 -6.87
N CYS A 466 22.93 -31.73 -5.99
CA CYS A 466 23.51 -30.40 -5.87
C CYS A 466 24.73 -30.23 -6.78
N THR A 467 24.99 -28.99 -7.19
CA THR A 467 26.27 -28.60 -7.80
C THR A 467 27.04 -27.76 -6.80
N ILE A 468 28.28 -28.17 -6.49
CA ILE A 468 29.18 -27.45 -5.57
C ILE A 468 30.46 -27.09 -6.32
N SER A 469 30.65 -25.79 -6.57
CA SER A 469 31.76 -25.29 -7.35
C SER A 469 32.54 -24.17 -6.67
N ASN A 470 33.80 -24.04 -7.09
CA ASN A 470 34.67 -22.91 -6.72
C ASN A 470 34.76 -22.67 -5.21
N SER A 471 34.76 -23.74 -4.41
CA SER A 471 35.05 -23.59 -2.98
C SER A 471 36.50 -23.13 -2.77
N GLY A 472 36.72 -22.20 -1.83
CA GLY A 472 38.03 -21.81 -1.34
C GLY A 472 38.74 -22.92 -0.54
N GLY A 473 38.04 -24.01 -0.21
CA GLY A 473 38.59 -25.22 0.38
C GLY A 473 37.94 -26.47 -0.18
N TYR A 474 37.26 -27.23 0.68
CA TYR A 474 36.55 -28.45 0.29
C TYR A 474 35.13 -28.14 -0.23
N GLY A 475 34.60 -28.98 -1.11
CA GLY A 475 33.16 -28.88 -1.44
C GLY A 475 32.31 -29.16 -0.20
N ILE A 476 32.43 -30.36 0.36
CA ILE A 476 31.71 -30.78 1.57
C ILE A 476 32.70 -31.35 2.59
N ASN A 477 32.48 -31.04 3.86
CA ASN A 477 33.24 -31.61 4.97
C ASN A 477 32.31 -32.20 6.03
N TYR A 478 32.67 -33.37 6.57
CA TYR A 478 31.95 -34.01 7.68
C TYR A 478 32.83 -35.02 8.43
N ARG A 479 32.39 -35.44 9.62
CA ARG A 479 33.05 -36.47 10.45
C ARG A 479 32.48 -37.87 10.22
N ALA A 480 33.33 -38.88 10.27
CA ALA A 480 32.97 -40.29 10.30
C ALA A 480 32.10 -40.56 11.54
N GLY A 481 30.99 -41.29 11.34
CA GLY A 481 29.97 -41.51 12.37
C GLY A 481 28.76 -40.59 12.26
N ARG A 482 28.84 -39.47 11.52
CA ARG A 482 27.65 -38.66 11.20
C ARG A 482 26.90 -39.23 10.01
N SER A 483 25.57 -39.25 10.10
CA SER A 483 24.65 -39.74 9.07
C SER A 483 24.45 -38.72 7.93
N VAL A 484 25.54 -38.29 7.27
CA VAL A 484 25.46 -37.37 6.11
C VAL A 484 25.27 -38.18 4.82
N THR A 485 24.16 -37.95 4.13
CA THR A 485 23.83 -38.64 2.87
C THR A 485 24.20 -37.76 1.68
N LEU A 486 25.07 -38.25 0.81
CA LEU A 486 25.50 -37.57 -0.42
C LEU A 486 25.04 -38.39 -1.63
N THR A 487 24.27 -37.81 -2.55
CA THR A 487 23.75 -38.53 -3.72
C THR A 487 23.67 -37.63 -4.95
N ASN A 488 24.19 -38.10 -6.09
CA ASN A 488 24.11 -37.39 -7.38
C ASN A 488 24.61 -35.94 -7.37
N ASN A 489 25.59 -35.63 -6.53
CA ASN A 489 26.19 -34.29 -6.48
C ASN A 489 27.28 -34.15 -7.54
N LYS A 490 27.41 -32.94 -8.10
CA LYS A 490 28.46 -32.56 -9.05
C LYS A 490 29.40 -31.58 -8.41
N PHE A 491 30.70 -31.76 -8.64
CA PHE A 491 31.73 -30.91 -8.07
C PHE A 491 32.69 -30.40 -9.15
N SER A 492 33.16 -29.17 -9.00
CA SER A 492 34.16 -28.61 -9.92
C SER A 492 34.90 -27.40 -9.32
N GLY A 493 36.21 -27.32 -9.52
CA GLY A 493 36.98 -26.10 -9.23
C GLY A 493 37.20 -25.80 -7.74
N ASN A 494 36.90 -26.74 -6.84
CA ASN A 494 37.23 -26.64 -5.41
C ASN A 494 38.76 -26.59 -5.19
N THR A 495 39.25 -25.77 -4.27
CA THR A 495 40.69 -25.59 -4.02
C THR A 495 41.36 -26.84 -3.45
N LEU A 496 40.66 -27.55 -2.56
CA LEU A 496 41.15 -28.80 -1.95
C LEU A 496 40.45 -29.99 -2.64
N ALA A 497 39.91 -30.94 -1.88
CA ALA A 497 39.14 -32.05 -2.44
C ALA A 497 37.64 -31.70 -2.49
N ASP A 498 36.88 -32.43 -3.29
CA ASP A 498 35.42 -32.28 -3.33
C ASP A 498 34.77 -32.64 -2.00
N ILE A 499 35.29 -33.67 -1.33
CA ILE A 499 34.77 -34.17 -0.07
C ILE A 499 35.93 -34.43 0.90
N LEU A 500 35.82 -33.91 2.11
CA LEU A 500 36.61 -34.35 3.26
C LEU A 500 35.73 -35.14 4.23
N LYS A 501 36.08 -36.41 4.44
CA LYS A 501 35.54 -37.24 5.51
C LYS A 501 36.61 -37.43 6.57
N ARG A 502 36.44 -36.78 7.72
CA ARG A 502 37.37 -36.87 8.87
C ARG A 502 37.08 -38.13 9.69
N ASN A 503 38.10 -38.73 10.30
CA ASN A 503 37.92 -39.90 11.19
C ASN A 503 37.48 -39.50 12.60
#